data_AF-A0A445ABH3-F1
#
_entry.id   AF-A0A445ABH3-F1
#
_cell.length_a   1.000
_cell.length_b   1.000
_cell.length_c   1.000
_cell.angle_alpha   90.00
_cell.angle_beta   90.00
_cell.angle_gamma   90.00
#
_symmetry.space_group_name_H-M   'P 1'
#
loop_
_entity.id
_entity.type
_entity.pdbx_description
1 polymer ?
#
loop_
_entity_poly.entity_id
_entity_poly.type
_entity_poly.pdbx_seq_one_letter_code
_entity_poly.pdbx_strand_id
1 'polypeptide(L)'
;MFSPIDNYLINCGSSESTTAVDFRRFSGDLSGNHHSPLPSSSNGAFPLRNKGNFPDLPSIYRTAMVFNKPTKYVFPIKEQGTHMVRLHFFAFNSTRYDLGQSQFHVLVNGVVVLSNSRRVISSEKPMITEYLIKVLNEEHLVIHFVPTKDSRLAFVNAIEVISAPKDLVPETATYLSSKGIENFNGLSNQALEVVYRVTVGGPKITPFNDSLWRTWIPDNEFLRSSFGSERLYFGGRIKYHAGGASREVGPDNMYNSARLIKSNNDSVPNVNVTWEFPIIGGYKYLVRLHFCDIASIQLGLLYFNVYVNGYLALQDLDLSSITGSLASPFYADFIVDGNGIENLSVAIGPSNSSIPYVYDAILNGVEVMKMNNSHNSLDGEVCAGFVLKNWASGNESILLTFIAAICILLSIFIVVRRKIIDSRNYVPWSRLPMNASEDNEIKT
;
A
#
# COMPACT_ATOMS: atom_id res chain seq x y z
N MET A 1 -26.13 8.00 1.29
CA MET A 1 -25.17 6.88 1.25
C MET A 1 -24.51 6.94 -0.10
N PHE A 2 -23.18 6.92 -0.17
CA PHE A 2 -22.45 6.97 -1.42
C PHE A 2 -22.71 5.68 -2.21
N SER A 3 -22.92 5.80 -3.52
CA SER A 3 -23.16 4.68 -4.42
C SER A 3 -22.07 4.70 -5.49
N PRO A 4 -20.94 3.98 -5.29
CA PRO A 4 -19.86 3.95 -6.27
C PRO A 4 -20.32 3.37 -7.61
N ILE A 5 -19.81 3.92 -8.71
CA ILE A 5 -20.11 3.43 -10.07
C ILE A 5 -19.44 2.06 -10.28
N ASP A 6 -18.17 1.95 -9.90
CA ASP A 6 -17.44 0.69 -9.90
C ASP A 6 -17.40 0.15 -8.47
N ASN A 7 -17.91 -1.06 -8.25
CA ASN A 7 -18.04 -1.66 -6.92
C ASN A 7 -17.85 -3.17 -6.98
N TYR A 8 -16.61 -3.61 -6.90
CA TYR A 8 -16.24 -5.02 -6.91
C TYR A 8 -15.84 -5.45 -5.50
N LEU A 9 -16.59 -6.37 -4.92
CA LEU A 9 -16.31 -6.98 -3.61
C LEU A 9 -16.17 -8.49 -3.81
N ILE A 10 -14.94 -9.00 -3.76
CA ILE A 10 -14.61 -10.37 -4.15
C ILE A 10 -14.20 -11.19 -2.93
N ASN A 11 -14.91 -12.28 -2.66
CA ASN A 11 -14.51 -13.30 -1.68
C ASN A 11 -13.66 -14.35 -2.39
N CYS A 12 -12.35 -14.30 -2.19
CA CYS A 12 -11.39 -15.06 -3.00
C CYS A 12 -11.32 -16.53 -2.54
N GLY A 13 -11.34 -17.45 -3.50
CA GLY A 13 -11.36 -18.90 -3.27
C GLY A 13 -12.72 -19.44 -2.82
N SER A 14 -13.80 -18.67 -2.96
CA SER A 14 -15.14 -19.04 -2.53
C SER A 14 -16.05 -19.38 -3.71
N SER A 15 -16.81 -20.47 -3.60
CA SER A 15 -17.87 -20.86 -4.54
C SER A 15 -19.22 -20.22 -4.21
N GLU A 16 -19.33 -19.52 -3.08
CA GLU A 16 -20.58 -18.89 -2.65
C GLU A 16 -20.92 -17.70 -3.56
N SER A 17 -22.17 -17.66 -4.04
CA SER A 17 -22.64 -16.55 -4.89
C SER A 17 -22.68 -15.22 -4.14
N THR A 18 -22.96 -15.25 -2.84
CA THR A 18 -22.82 -14.08 -1.97
C THR A 18 -22.43 -14.45 -0.55
N THR A 19 -21.46 -13.72 -0.01
CA THR A 19 -21.03 -13.71 1.38
C THR A 19 -21.33 -12.35 1.99
N ALA A 20 -22.14 -12.29 3.05
CA ALA A 20 -22.46 -11.04 3.73
C ALA A 20 -21.46 -10.76 4.87
N VAL A 21 -20.86 -9.57 4.89
CA VAL A 21 -19.96 -9.09 5.95
C VAL A 21 -20.24 -7.61 6.19
N ASP A 22 -20.64 -7.22 7.40
CA ASP A 22 -20.98 -5.83 7.74
C ASP A 22 -21.94 -5.16 6.73
N PHE A 23 -23.00 -5.89 6.34
CA PHE A 23 -23.98 -5.49 5.30
C PHE A 23 -23.43 -5.35 3.87
N ARG A 24 -22.15 -5.63 3.66
CA ARG A 24 -21.54 -5.70 2.34
C ARG A 24 -21.69 -7.10 1.77
N ARG A 25 -21.88 -7.18 0.45
CA ARG A 25 -22.13 -8.42 -0.27
C ARG A 25 -20.93 -8.74 -1.15
N PHE A 26 -20.13 -9.70 -0.74
CA PHE A 26 -18.99 -10.19 -1.50
C PHE A 26 -19.40 -11.35 -2.39
N SER A 27 -18.98 -11.34 -3.65
CA SER A 27 -19.20 -12.44 -4.58
C SER A 27 -17.98 -13.37 -4.61
N GLY A 28 -18.21 -14.68 -4.58
CA GLY A 28 -17.14 -15.66 -4.73
C GLY A 28 -16.57 -15.67 -6.14
N ASP A 29 -15.24 -15.67 -6.26
CA ASP A 29 -14.55 -15.79 -7.56
C ASP A 29 -14.59 -17.22 -8.15
N LEU A 30 -15.23 -18.17 -7.49
CA LEU A 30 -15.54 -19.50 -8.03
C LEU A 30 -17.05 -19.74 -8.21
N SER A 31 -17.89 -18.71 -8.01
CA SER A 31 -19.36 -18.83 -8.03
C SER A 31 -19.97 -19.05 -9.42
N GLY A 32 -19.16 -19.04 -10.50
CA GLY A 32 -19.65 -19.17 -11.88
C GLY A 32 -20.36 -17.92 -12.42
N ASN A 33 -20.42 -16.83 -11.65
CA ASN A 33 -20.97 -15.55 -12.12
C ASN A 33 -20.02 -14.92 -13.15
N HIS A 34 -20.46 -14.84 -14.42
CA HIS A 34 -19.68 -14.28 -15.53
C HIS A 34 -19.29 -12.80 -15.36
N HIS A 35 -19.91 -12.08 -14.42
CA HIS A 35 -19.62 -10.67 -14.13
C HIS A 35 -18.58 -10.47 -13.01
N SER A 36 -18.20 -11.52 -12.29
CA SER A 36 -17.16 -11.43 -11.26
C SER A 36 -15.78 -11.50 -11.91
N PRO A 37 -14.86 -10.57 -11.61
CA PRO A 37 -13.46 -10.66 -11.99
C PRO A 37 -12.85 -12.00 -11.54
N LEU A 38 -12.26 -12.72 -12.49
CA LEU A 38 -11.60 -14.02 -12.26
C LEU A 38 -10.09 -13.90 -12.42
N PRO A 39 -9.30 -14.75 -11.74
CA PRO A 39 -7.88 -14.84 -12.00
C PRO A 39 -7.62 -15.31 -13.44
N SER A 40 -6.70 -14.65 -14.14
CA SER A 40 -6.46 -14.85 -15.58
C SER A 40 -5.88 -16.22 -15.98
N SER A 41 -5.52 -17.10 -15.04
CA SER A 41 -4.93 -18.41 -15.33
C SER A 41 -5.50 -19.49 -14.42
N SER A 42 -6.18 -20.48 -15.00
CA SER A 42 -6.64 -21.70 -14.30
C SER A 42 -5.48 -22.58 -13.82
N ASN A 43 -4.37 -22.63 -14.55
CA ASN A 43 -3.26 -23.57 -14.29
C ASN A 43 -2.24 -23.07 -13.24
N GLY A 44 -2.67 -22.22 -12.31
CA GLY A 44 -1.81 -21.77 -11.21
C GLY A 44 -2.47 -20.85 -10.20
N ALA A 45 -3.80 -20.79 -10.22
CA ALA A 45 -4.63 -20.27 -9.15
C ALA A 45 -5.45 -21.44 -8.59
N PHE A 46 -5.53 -21.59 -7.27
CA PHE A 46 -6.36 -22.61 -6.64
C PHE A 46 -6.90 -22.12 -5.30
N PRO A 47 -8.14 -22.51 -4.92
CA PRO A 47 -8.70 -22.12 -3.65
C PRO A 47 -8.10 -22.91 -2.49
N LEU A 48 -7.96 -22.27 -1.34
CA LEU A 48 -7.76 -22.91 -0.05
C LEU A 48 -8.84 -22.48 0.93
N ARG A 49 -9.20 -23.41 1.82
CA ARG A 49 -10.16 -23.19 2.89
C ARG A 49 -9.50 -23.36 4.24
N ASN A 50 -9.69 -22.39 5.12
CA ASN A 50 -9.29 -22.45 6.50
C ASN A 50 -10.21 -23.43 7.25
N LYS A 51 -9.61 -24.48 7.84
CA LYS A 51 -10.32 -25.47 8.67
C LYS A 51 -10.25 -25.15 10.17
N GLY A 52 -9.55 -24.09 10.55
CA GLY A 52 -9.44 -23.65 11.93
C GLY A 52 -10.78 -23.18 12.50
N ASN A 53 -10.97 -23.44 13.79
CA ASN A 53 -12.19 -23.05 14.50
C ASN A 53 -12.04 -21.64 15.09
N PHE A 54 -12.35 -20.63 14.28
CA PHE A 54 -12.38 -19.23 14.70
C PHE A 54 -13.81 -18.70 14.60
N PRO A 55 -14.59 -18.69 15.71
CA PRO A 55 -16.00 -18.29 15.68
C PRO A 55 -16.17 -16.81 15.26
N ASP A 56 -15.27 -15.93 15.72
CA ASP A 56 -15.36 -14.48 15.46
C ASP A 56 -14.71 -14.06 14.14
N LEU A 57 -14.12 -14.99 13.38
CA LEU A 57 -13.46 -14.67 12.11
C LEU A 57 -14.52 -14.44 11.01
N PRO A 58 -14.52 -13.26 10.35
CA PRO A 58 -15.43 -12.99 9.24
C PRO A 58 -15.28 -14.04 8.13
N SER A 59 -16.40 -14.37 7.49
CA SER A 59 -16.51 -15.42 6.47
C SER A 59 -15.56 -15.24 5.28
N ILE A 60 -15.25 -13.99 4.90
CA ILE A 60 -14.30 -13.67 3.81
C ILE A 60 -12.84 -14.08 4.11
N TYR A 61 -12.50 -14.38 5.36
CA TYR A 61 -11.16 -14.88 5.74
C TYR A 61 -11.12 -16.41 5.91
N ARG A 62 -12.23 -17.09 5.66
CA ARG A 62 -12.30 -18.57 5.71
C ARG A 62 -11.79 -19.21 4.42
N THR A 63 -11.63 -18.45 3.36
CA THR A 63 -11.08 -18.88 2.08
C THR A 63 -9.96 -17.94 1.65
N ALA A 64 -9.11 -18.44 0.76
CA ALA A 64 -8.14 -17.65 0.03
C ALA A 64 -8.00 -18.20 -1.39
N MET A 65 -7.76 -17.33 -2.35
CA MET A 65 -7.22 -17.74 -3.64
C MET A 65 -5.69 -17.73 -3.54
N VAL A 66 -5.05 -18.83 -3.96
CA VAL A 66 -3.60 -19.02 -3.89
C VAL A 66 -3.01 -19.13 -5.27
N PHE A 67 -1.87 -18.49 -5.50
CA PHE A 67 -1.18 -18.44 -6.78
C PHE A 67 0.21 -19.05 -6.67
N ASN A 68 0.53 -19.99 -7.56
CA ASN A 68 1.88 -20.58 -7.63
C ASN A 68 2.76 -20.01 -8.76
N LYS A 69 2.19 -19.07 -9.50
CA LYS A 69 2.83 -18.31 -10.58
C LYS A 69 2.16 -16.93 -10.70
N PRO A 70 2.80 -15.94 -11.33
CA PRO A 70 2.23 -14.64 -11.61
C PRO A 70 0.84 -14.77 -12.21
N THR A 71 -0.13 -14.21 -11.52
CA THR A 71 -1.54 -14.25 -11.90
C THR A 71 -2.12 -12.87 -11.68
N LYS A 72 -3.10 -12.48 -12.51
CA LYS A 72 -3.75 -11.17 -12.40
C LYS A 72 -5.28 -11.30 -12.28
N TYR A 73 -5.87 -10.35 -11.57
CA TYR A 73 -7.29 -10.00 -11.68
C TYR A 73 -7.41 -8.77 -12.58
N VAL A 74 -8.45 -8.74 -13.40
CA VAL A 74 -8.75 -7.63 -14.30
C VAL A 74 -10.16 -7.15 -14.00
N PHE A 75 -10.28 -5.88 -13.62
CA PHE A 75 -11.53 -5.23 -13.23
C PHE A 75 -11.92 -4.23 -14.31
N PRO A 76 -13.04 -4.41 -15.04
CA PRO A 76 -13.56 -3.39 -15.94
C PRO A 76 -13.91 -2.11 -15.17
N ILE A 77 -13.44 -0.96 -15.64
CA ILE A 77 -13.67 0.34 -15.02
C ILE A 77 -14.61 1.16 -15.88
N LYS A 78 -15.67 1.69 -15.25
CA LYS A 78 -16.67 2.54 -15.90
C LYS A 78 -16.45 4.01 -15.58
N GLU A 79 -15.97 4.33 -14.39
CA GLU A 79 -15.69 5.69 -13.95
C GLU A 79 -14.18 5.94 -13.93
N GLN A 80 -13.71 6.84 -14.80
CA GLN A 80 -12.31 7.27 -14.78
C GLN A 80 -12.05 8.14 -13.53
N GLY A 81 -10.93 7.92 -12.86
CA GLY A 81 -10.56 8.64 -11.64
C GLY A 81 -9.91 7.76 -10.58
N THR A 82 -9.94 8.25 -9.35
CA THR A 82 -9.36 7.54 -8.20
C THR A 82 -10.24 6.35 -7.80
N HIS A 83 -9.61 5.23 -7.54
CA HIS A 83 -10.23 4.02 -7.01
C HIS A 83 -9.61 3.65 -5.68
N MET A 84 -10.45 3.28 -4.72
CA MET A 84 -10.04 2.60 -3.50
C MET A 84 -9.84 1.12 -3.80
N VAL A 85 -8.62 0.63 -3.59
CA VAL A 85 -8.28 -0.79 -3.69
C VAL A 85 -7.95 -1.31 -2.31
N ARG A 86 -8.75 -2.26 -1.80
CA ARG A 86 -8.47 -2.93 -0.53
C ARG A 86 -8.12 -4.39 -0.75
N LEU A 87 -7.03 -4.82 -0.16
CA LEU A 87 -6.58 -6.20 -0.20
C LEU A 87 -6.59 -6.78 1.21
N HIS A 88 -7.25 -7.92 1.34
CA HIS A 88 -7.48 -8.61 2.61
C HIS A 88 -6.58 -9.84 2.69
N PHE A 89 -5.78 -9.91 3.75
CA PHE A 89 -4.85 -11.00 4.00
C PHE A 89 -5.04 -11.57 5.40
N PHE A 90 -5.21 -12.88 5.47
CA PHE A 90 -5.20 -13.67 6.69
C PHE A 90 -4.49 -14.98 6.38
N ALA A 91 -3.25 -15.11 6.84
CA ALA A 91 -2.47 -16.32 6.67
C ALA A 91 -3.03 -17.43 7.55
N PHE A 92 -3.22 -18.62 6.98
CA PHE A 92 -3.63 -19.81 7.71
C PHE A 92 -3.00 -21.06 7.11
N ASN A 93 -2.99 -22.14 7.89
CA ASN A 93 -2.43 -23.41 7.47
C ASN A 93 -3.50 -24.34 6.91
N SER A 94 -3.15 -25.00 5.81
CA SER A 94 -3.89 -26.10 5.22
C SER A 94 -3.05 -27.39 5.32
N THR A 95 -3.61 -28.53 4.92
CA THR A 95 -2.89 -29.81 4.96
C THR A 95 -1.67 -29.87 4.04
N ARG A 96 -1.58 -29.00 3.03
CA ARG A 96 -0.50 -28.99 2.02
C ARG A 96 0.28 -27.68 1.92
N TYR A 97 -0.28 -26.59 2.43
CA TYR A 97 0.28 -25.25 2.28
C TYR A 97 0.19 -24.49 3.59
N ASP A 98 1.30 -23.85 3.96
CA ASP A 98 1.40 -22.87 5.03
C ASP A 98 1.47 -21.48 4.39
N LEU A 99 0.39 -20.69 4.53
CA LEU A 99 0.35 -19.35 3.95
C LEU A 99 1.22 -18.34 4.72
N GLY A 100 1.62 -18.66 5.96
CA GLY A 100 2.57 -17.88 6.74
C GLY A 100 3.99 -17.93 6.18
N GLN A 101 4.30 -18.89 5.31
CA GLN A 101 5.59 -19.00 4.59
C GLN A 101 5.55 -18.38 3.17
N SER A 102 4.43 -17.74 2.80
CA SER A 102 4.28 -17.13 1.49
C SER A 102 5.12 -15.86 1.34
N GLN A 103 5.86 -15.75 0.24
CA GLN A 103 6.62 -14.55 -0.13
C GLN A 103 6.19 -14.12 -1.53
N PHE A 104 5.64 -12.92 -1.65
CA PHE A 104 5.12 -12.42 -2.90
C PHE A 104 5.07 -10.89 -2.96
N HIS A 105 4.94 -10.39 -4.18
CA HIS A 105 4.70 -8.99 -4.49
C HIS A 105 3.27 -8.83 -5.01
N VAL A 106 2.70 -7.65 -4.80
CA VAL A 106 1.43 -7.24 -5.42
C VAL A 106 1.62 -5.95 -6.18
N LEU A 107 1.11 -5.91 -7.41
CA LEU A 107 1.13 -4.73 -8.25
C LEU A 107 -0.29 -4.32 -8.62
N VAL A 108 -0.59 -3.03 -8.54
CA VAL A 108 -1.86 -2.46 -9.02
C VAL A 108 -1.54 -1.43 -10.10
N ASN A 109 -1.97 -1.67 -11.34
CA ASN A 109 -1.64 -0.82 -12.49
C ASN A 109 -0.15 -0.44 -12.59
N GLY A 110 0.75 -1.39 -12.29
CA GLY A 110 2.19 -1.17 -12.35
C GLY A 110 2.80 -0.42 -11.15
N VAL A 111 2.00 -0.06 -10.14
CA VAL A 111 2.50 0.40 -8.84
C VAL A 111 2.77 -0.82 -7.97
N VAL A 112 3.96 -0.92 -7.37
CA VAL A 112 4.24 -2.00 -6.39
C VAL A 112 3.61 -1.59 -5.05
N VAL A 113 2.52 -2.25 -4.68
CA VAL A 113 1.77 -1.92 -3.44
C VAL A 113 2.19 -2.77 -2.25
N LEU A 114 2.70 -3.99 -2.51
CA LEU A 114 3.24 -4.89 -1.50
C LEU A 114 4.50 -5.58 -2.04
N SER A 115 5.53 -5.69 -1.21
CA SER A 115 6.79 -6.32 -1.56
C SER A 115 7.20 -7.37 -0.52
N ASN A 116 7.52 -8.58 -0.99
CA ASN A 116 7.93 -9.73 -0.18
C ASN A 116 6.93 -10.15 0.93
N SER A 117 5.72 -9.61 0.94
CA SER A 117 4.59 -9.94 1.83
C SER A 117 4.90 -10.06 3.34
N ARG A 118 6.08 -9.63 3.83
CA ARG A 118 6.51 -9.85 5.23
C ARG A 118 5.54 -9.27 6.24
N ARG A 119 5.02 -8.06 5.96
CA ARG A 119 4.05 -7.38 6.83
C ARG A 119 2.67 -8.06 6.87
N VAL A 120 2.26 -8.77 5.80
CA VAL A 120 0.95 -9.44 5.76
C VAL A 120 0.99 -10.82 6.42
N ILE A 121 2.13 -11.51 6.36
CA ILE A 121 2.28 -12.87 6.92
C ILE A 121 2.61 -12.89 8.41
N SER A 122 3.18 -11.82 8.97
CA SER A 122 3.55 -11.74 10.38
C SER A 122 2.37 -11.45 11.32
N SER A 123 1.17 -11.18 10.78
CA SER A 123 0.00 -10.81 11.56
C SER A 123 -0.85 -12.02 11.94
N GLU A 124 -1.13 -12.17 13.23
CA GLU A 124 -2.07 -13.18 13.75
C GLU A 124 -3.55 -12.81 13.50
N LYS A 125 -3.81 -11.56 13.12
CA LYS A 125 -5.15 -11.05 12.80
C LYS A 125 -5.26 -10.74 11.31
N PRO A 126 -6.47 -10.77 10.74
CA PRO A 126 -6.68 -10.33 9.38
C PRO A 126 -6.20 -8.89 9.18
N MET A 127 -5.42 -8.67 8.13
CA MET A 127 -4.88 -7.37 7.76
C MET A 127 -5.55 -6.88 6.48
N ILE A 128 -5.91 -5.59 6.48
CA ILE A 128 -6.49 -4.90 5.35
C ILE A 128 -5.47 -3.84 4.94
N THR A 129 -5.05 -3.88 3.68
CA THR A 129 -4.25 -2.81 3.08
C THR A 129 -5.16 -2.01 2.16
N GLU A 130 -5.11 -0.68 2.24
CA GLU A 130 -5.96 0.23 1.47
C GLU A 130 -5.10 1.19 0.65
N TYR A 131 -5.39 1.25 -0.65
CA TYR A 131 -4.67 2.09 -1.60
C TYR A 131 -5.64 2.98 -2.38
N LEU A 132 -5.20 4.20 -2.71
CA LEU A 132 -5.88 5.10 -3.62
C LEU A 132 -5.08 5.16 -4.92
N ILE A 133 -5.65 4.62 -5.99
CA ILE A 133 -4.99 4.47 -7.30
C ILE A 133 -5.82 5.19 -8.35
N LYS A 134 -5.19 6.11 -9.08
CA LYS A 134 -5.84 6.81 -10.19
C LYS A 134 -5.78 5.97 -11.46
N VAL A 135 -6.95 5.77 -12.08
CA VAL A 135 -7.12 5.09 -13.36
C VAL A 135 -7.60 6.13 -14.36
N LEU A 136 -6.76 6.43 -15.36
CA LEU A 136 -7.06 7.37 -16.43
C LEU A 136 -6.72 6.75 -17.78
N ASN A 137 -7.62 6.92 -18.75
CA ASN A 137 -7.45 6.43 -20.12
C ASN A 137 -7.25 4.91 -20.21
N GLU A 138 -7.67 4.17 -19.19
CA GLU A 138 -7.61 2.72 -19.13
C GLU A 138 -9.04 2.17 -18.91
N GLU A 139 -9.38 1.10 -19.62
CA GLU A 139 -10.68 0.43 -19.46
C GLU A 139 -10.68 -0.55 -18.28
N HIS A 140 -9.51 -0.81 -17.69
CA HIS A 140 -9.32 -1.84 -16.68
C HIS A 140 -8.37 -1.41 -15.56
N LEU A 141 -8.69 -1.82 -14.33
CA LEU A 141 -7.74 -1.89 -13.23
C LEU A 141 -7.22 -3.32 -13.13
N VAL A 142 -5.91 -3.49 -13.05
CA VAL A 142 -5.24 -4.79 -13.06
C VAL A 142 -4.41 -4.99 -11.79
N ILE A 143 -4.72 -6.06 -11.06
CA ILE A 143 -4.00 -6.45 -9.84
C ILE A 143 -3.20 -7.71 -10.14
N HIS A 144 -1.88 -7.65 -10.05
CA HIS A 144 -0.98 -8.79 -10.22
C HIS A 144 -0.52 -9.32 -8.86
N PHE A 145 -0.62 -10.63 -8.68
CA PHE A 145 -0.01 -11.37 -7.57
C PHE A 145 1.19 -12.13 -8.12
N VAL A 146 2.39 -11.81 -7.62
CA VAL A 146 3.65 -12.35 -8.13
C VAL A 146 4.40 -13.04 -6.99
N PRO A 147 4.29 -14.37 -6.87
CA PRO A 147 5.10 -15.14 -5.91
C PRO A 147 6.59 -14.91 -6.11
N THR A 148 7.41 -15.06 -5.07
CA THR A 148 8.87 -15.16 -5.23
C THR A 148 9.25 -16.57 -5.67
N LYS A 149 10.42 -16.73 -6.29
CA LYS A 149 10.90 -18.04 -6.77
C LYS A 149 11.15 -19.04 -5.64
N ASP A 150 11.46 -18.54 -4.45
CA ASP A 150 11.79 -19.34 -3.27
C ASP A 150 10.53 -19.91 -2.61
N SER A 151 9.52 -19.06 -2.36
CA SER A 151 8.27 -19.48 -1.73
C SER A 151 7.29 -20.10 -2.71
N ARG A 152 7.24 -19.56 -3.95
CA ARG A 152 6.29 -19.93 -5.01
C ARG A 152 4.83 -19.87 -4.59
N LEU A 153 4.48 -19.11 -3.57
CA LEU A 153 3.10 -18.92 -3.11
C LEU A 153 2.81 -17.44 -2.93
N ALA A 154 1.70 -17.00 -3.51
CA ALA A 154 1.01 -15.76 -3.18
C ALA A 154 -0.43 -16.08 -2.81
N PHE A 155 -1.09 -15.23 -2.03
CA PHE A 155 -2.50 -15.45 -1.71
C PHE A 155 -3.23 -14.14 -1.45
N VAL A 156 -4.56 -14.20 -1.51
CA VAL A 156 -5.46 -13.12 -1.10
C VAL A 156 -6.78 -13.73 -0.63
N ASN A 157 -7.36 -13.16 0.43
CA ASN A 157 -8.64 -13.62 1.00
C ASN A 157 -9.82 -12.86 0.41
N ALA A 158 -9.68 -11.56 0.23
CA ALA A 158 -10.69 -10.72 -0.42
C ALA A 158 -10.07 -9.51 -1.11
N ILE A 159 -10.77 -9.01 -2.12
CA ILE A 159 -10.40 -7.83 -2.90
C ILE A 159 -11.61 -6.89 -2.95
N GLU A 160 -11.39 -5.61 -2.63
CA GLU A 160 -12.35 -4.54 -2.89
C GLU A 160 -11.76 -3.58 -3.93
N VAL A 161 -12.51 -3.27 -4.99
CA VAL A 161 -12.17 -2.22 -5.96
C VAL A 161 -13.41 -1.32 -6.11
N ILE A 162 -13.29 -0.09 -5.63
CA ILE A 162 -14.42 0.83 -5.47
C ILE A 162 -14.06 2.19 -6.07
N SER A 163 -14.89 2.75 -6.97
CA SER A 163 -14.68 4.11 -7.47
C SER A 163 -14.83 5.12 -6.33
N ALA A 164 -13.88 6.05 -6.22
CA ALA A 164 -13.85 7.05 -5.16
C ALA A 164 -14.58 8.33 -5.60
N PRO A 165 -15.17 9.09 -4.66
CA PRO A 165 -15.63 10.43 -4.92
C PRO A 165 -14.51 11.32 -5.49
N LYS A 166 -14.86 12.22 -6.41
CA LYS A 166 -13.89 13.09 -7.12
C LYS A 166 -13.11 14.02 -6.19
N ASP A 167 -13.68 14.36 -5.05
CA ASP A 167 -13.11 15.23 -4.02
C ASP A 167 -12.31 14.47 -2.95
N LEU A 168 -12.21 13.14 -3.02
CA LEU A 168 -11.50 12.35 -2.02
C LEU A 168 -9.99 12.62 -2.04
N VAL A 169 -9.39 12.77 -3.22
CA VAL A 169 -7.96 13.09 -3.40
C VAL A 169 -7.84 14.36 -4.25
N PRO A 170 -7.41 15.49 -3.68
CA PRO A 170 -7.30 16.74 -4.41
C PRO A 170 -6.10 16.74 -5.36
N GLU A 171 -6.08 17.70 -6.28
CA GLU A 171 -4.99 17.88 -7.23
C GLU A 171 -3.75 18.51 -6.57
N THR A 172 -3.96 19.33 -5.54
CA THR A 172 -2.91 20.12 -4.90
C THR A 172 -2.92 19.95 -3.38
N ALA A 173 -1.74 20.10 -2.76
CA ALA A 173 -1.58 20.13 -1.31
C ALA A 173 -0.42 21.05 -0.91
N THR A 174 -0.32 21.38 0.38
CA THR A 174 0.75 22.22 0.91
C THR A 174 1.97 21.37 1.27
N TYR A 175 3.10 21.56 0.62
CA TYR A 175 4.34 20.87 0.96
C TYR A 175 5.11 21.64 2.05
N LEU A 176 5.42 20.96 3.15
CA LEU A 176 6.15 21.49 4.30
C LEU A 176 7.55 20.88 4.34
N SER A 177 8.57 21.73 4.36
CA SER A 177 9.96 21.30 4.44
C SER A 177 10.80 22.28 5.24
N SER A 178 12.05 21.91 5.52
CA SER A 178 13.02 22.81 6.16
C SER A 178 13.36 24.05 5.34
N LYS A 179 13.03 24.06 4.05
CA LYS A 179 13.22 25.19 3.14
C LYS A 179 12.05 26.17 3.14
N GLY A 180 10.91 25.80 3.72
CA GLY A 180 9.70 26.60 3.75
C GLY A 180 8.46 25.84 3.28
N ILE A 181 7.42 26.62 2.98
CA ILE A 181 6.10 26.15 2.55
C ILE A 181 5.96 26.36 1.03
N GLU A 182 5.63 25.29 0.31
CA GLU A 182 5.46 25.30 -1.15
C GLU A 182 4.13 24.65 -1.55
N ASN A 183 3.67 24.88 -2.78
CA ASN A 183 2.52 24.16 -3.33
C ASN A 183 2.99 22.88 -4.05
N PHE A 184 2.40 21.75 -3.69
CA PHE A 184 2.57 20.49 -4.41
C PHE A 184 1.42 20.27 -5.38
N ASN A 185 1.74 20.13 -6.67
CA ASN A 185 0.77 19.85 -7.72
C ASN A 185 0.86 18.39 -8.17
N GLY A 186 -0.23 17.83 -8.68
CA GLY A 186 -0.25 16.45 -9.18
C GLY A 186 -0.41 15.40 -8.09
N LEU A 187 -0.97 15.76 -6.93
CA LEU A 187 -1.23 14.83 -5.83
C LEU A 187 -2.16 13.70 -6.28
N SER A 188 -3.20 14.03 -7.06
CA SER A 188 -4.13 13.01 -7.58
C SER A 188 -3.45 11.98 -8.48
N ASN A 189 -2.28 12.29 -9.07
CA ASN A 189 -1.52 11.36 -9.92
C ASN A 189 -0.60 10.43 -9.11
N GLN A 190 -0.47 10.64 -7.80
CA GLN A 190 0.31 9.78 -6.92
C GLN A 190 -0.54 8.57 -6.48
N ALA A 191 0.10 7.43 -6.34
CA ALA A 191 -0.50 6.30 -5.66
C ALA A 191 -0.33 6.49 -4.15
N LEU A 192 -1.39 6.28 -3.38
CA LEU A 192 -1.38 6.48 -1.93
C LEU A 192 -1.69 5.18 -1.20
N GLU A 193 -0.96 4.84 -0.15
CA GLU A 193 -1.32 3.82 0.84
C GLU A 193 -1.87 4.52 2.08
N VAL A 194 -3.10 4.22 2.48
CA VAL A 194 -3.65 4.76 3.74
C VAL A 194 -3.06 3.97 4.90
N VAL A 195 -2.18 4.60 5.68
CA VAL A 195 -1.48 3.95 6.80
C VAL A 195 -2.16 4.23 8.14
N TYR A 196 -2.73 5.43 8.31
CA TYR A 196 -3.49 5.79 9.51
C TYR A 196 -4.76 6.52 9.13
N ARG A 197 -5.84 6.22 9.85
CA ARG A 197 -7.12 6.91 9.77
C ARG A 197 -7.72 6.99 11.17
N VAL A 198 -7.65 8.18 11.76
CA VAL A 198 -7.87 8.40 13.19
C VAL A 198 -9.03 9.34 13.42
N THR A 199 -9.93 8.95 14.31
CA THR A 199 -10.98 9.82 14.84
C THR A 199 -10.51 10.38 16.18
N VAL A 200 -10.47 11.70 16.29
CA VAL A 200 -9.85 12.40 17.43
C VAL A 200 -10.88 12.68 18.50
N GLY A 201 -10.64 12.18 19.71
CA GLY A 201 -11.56 12.31 20.84
C GLY A 201 -12.81 11.44 20.75
N GLY A 202 -13.01 10.70 19.66
CA GLY A 202 -14.20 9.86 19.40
C GLY A 202 -13.98 8.35 19.50
N PRO A 203 -15.08 7.56 19.41
CA PRO A 203 -15.02 6.10 19.38
C PRO A 203 -14.61 5.58 17.99
N LYS A 204 -14.23 4.30 17.94
CA LYS A 204 -13.95 3.61 16.68
C LYS A 204 -15.14 3.67 15.72
N ILE A 205 -14.91 4.07 14.48
CA ILE A 205 -15.89 4.03 13.39
C ILE A 205 -15.60 2.81 12.54
N THR A 206 -16.60 1.96 12.35
CA THR A 206 -16.51 0.74 11.55
C THR A 206 -17.07 0.97 10.15
N PRO A 207 -16.81 0.06 9.18
CA PRO A 207 -17.37 0.15 7.84
C PRO A 207 -18.89 0.35 7.82
N PHE A 208 -19.62 -0.19 8.80
CA PHE A 208 -21.07 -0.01 8.93
C PHE A 208 -21.49 1.45 9.09
N ASN A 209 -20.66 2.28 9.73
CA ASN A 209 -20.94 3.66 10.08
C ASN A 209 -20.23 4.69 9.18
N ASP A 210 -19.56 4.23 8.10
CA ASP A 210 -18.84 5.07 7.15
C ASP A 210 -19.38 4.87 5.73
N SER A 211 -19.58 5.96 4.99
CA SER A 211 -20.17 5.92 3.64
C SER A 211 -19.28 5.22 2.60
N LEU A 212 -17.98 5.11 2.86
CA LEU A 212 -16.99 4.46 1.99
C LEU A 212 -16.46 3.15 2.61
N TRP A 213 -17.13 2.63 3.65
CA TRP A 213 -16.74 1.41 4.36
C TRP A 213 -15.32 1.47 4.98
N ARG A 214 -14.84 2.67 5.33
CA ARG A 214 -13.56 2.87 6.00
C ARG A 214 -13.67 2.56 7.49
N THR A 215 -12.53 2.27 8.10
CA THR A 215 -12.40 2.16 9.56
C THR A 215 -11.62 3.36 10.09
N TRP A 216 -12.15 4.05 11.09
CA TRP A 216 -11.45 5.09 11.83
C TRP A 216 -11.14 4.60 13.24
N ILE A 217 -9.87 4.63 13.64
CA ILE A 217 -9.43 4.19 14.96
C ILE A 217 -9.32 5.36 15.94
N PRO A 218 -9.57 5.16 17.25
CA PRO A 218 -9.43 6.24 18.25
C PRO A 218 -8.01 6.78 18.36
N ASP A 219 -7.88 8.04 18.77
CA ASP A 219 -6.60 8.77 18.85
C ASP A 219 -5.69 8.39 20.02
N ASN A 220 -6.20 7.64 21.01
CA ASN A 220 -5.51 7.35 22.27
C ASN A 220 -4.07 6.86 22.12
N GLU A 221 -3.86 5.90 21.22
CA GLU A 221 -2.57 5.22 21.05
C GLU A 221 -1.52 6.10 20.37
N PHE A 222 -1.94 7.20 19.74
CA PHE A 222 -1.07 8.13 19.02
C PHE A 222 -0.76 9.39 19.83
N LEU A 223 -1.46 9.64 20.94
CA LEU A 223 -1.21 10.81 21.76
C LEU A 223 0.12 10.69 22.50
N ARG A 224 1.02 11.65 22.27
CA ARG A 224 2.26 11.77 23.03
C ARG A 224 1.99 12.12 24.50
N SER A 225 1.05 13.02 24.73
CA SER A 225 0.56 13.40 26.05
C SER A 225 -0.88 13.89 25.94
N SER A 226 -1.72 13.52 26.91
CA SER A 226 -3.09 14.03 27.02
C SER A 226 -3.20 15.23 27.95
N PHE A 227 -2.08 15.67 28.54
CA PHE A 227 -2.07 16.82 29.46
C PHE A 227 -2.60 18.08 28.78
N GLY A 228 -3.52 18.78 29.45
CA GLY A 228 -4.15 20.00 28.95
C GLY A 228 -5.20 19.78 27.85
N SER A 229 -5.54 18.53 27.54
CA SER A 229 -6.51 18.20 26.50
C SER A 229 -7.82 17.62 27.04
N GLU A 230 -8.94 18.00 26.43
CA GLU A 230 -10.29 17.51 26.77
C GLU A 230 -10.96 16.88 25.53
N ARG A 231 -11.83 15.89 25.74
CA ARG A 231 -12.64 15.31 24.66
C ARG A 231 -13.99 16.01 24.60
N LEU A 232 -14.46 16.28 23.40
CA LEU A 232 -15.79 16.81 23.17
C LEU A 232 -16.58 15.90 22.24
N TYR A 233 -17.86 15.72 22.57
CA TYR A 233 -18.85 15.05 21.76
C TYR A 233 -19.99 16.00 21.44
N PHE A 234 -20.32 16.10 20.16
CA PHE A 234 -21.38 16.96 19.64
C PHE A 234 -22.58 16.12 19.21
N GLY A 235 -23.73 16.37 19.85
CA GLY A 235 -24.99 15.69 19.52
C GLY A 235 -25.80 16.38 18.41
N GLY A 236 -25.31 17.49 17.87
CA GLY A 236 -25.99 18.24 16.81
C GLY A 236 -25.71 17.68 15.41
N ARG A 237 -26.23 18.36 14.40
CA ARG A 237 -26.06 17.99 13.00
C ARG A 237 -24.84 18.70 12.40
N ILE A 238 -23.93 17.94 11.80
CA ILE A 238 -22.84 18.47 10.98
C ILE A 238 -23.39 19.08 9.68
N LYS A 239 -22.98 20.31 9.38
CA LYS A 239 -23.45 21.14 8.27
C LYS A 239 -22.42 21.10 7.13
N TYR A 240 -22.58 20.14 6.24
CA TYR A 240 -21.76 20.05 5.04
C TYR A 240 -22.19 21.10 4.02
N HIS A 241 -21.24 21.90 3.52
CA HIS A 241 -21.47 22.92 2.50
C HIS A 241 -20.65 22.63 1.24
N ALA A 242 -21.12 23.11 0.10
CA ALA A 242 -20.36 23.03 -1.14
C ALA A 242 -19.04 23.81 -1.01
N GLY A 243 -17.94 23.22 -1.47
CA GLY A 243 -16.59 23.79 -1.33
C GLY A 243 -15.91 23.50 0.01
N GLY A 244 -16.62 22.95 0.99
CA GLY A 244 -16.04 22.39 2.22
C GLY A 244 -15.76 20.90 2.11
N ALA A 245 -15.53 20.24 3.26
CA ALA A 245 -15.45 18.78 3.27
C ALA A 245 -16.79 18.16 2.91
N SER A 246 -16.80 17.07 2.15
CA SER A 246 -17.99 16.23 1.95
C SER A 246 -18.10 15.16 3.04
N ARG A 247 -19.27 14.51 3.09
CA ARG A 247 -19.53 13.38 4.00
C ARG A 247 -18.67 12.16 3.64
N GLU A 248 -18.30 12.05 2.37
CA GLU A 248 -17.44 11.00 1.86
C GLU A 248 -15.97 11.28 2.19
N VAL A 249 -15.54 12.54 2.24
CA VAL A 249 -14.22 12.91 2.77
C VAL A 249 -14.11 12.55 4.26
N GLY A 250 -15.09 12.92 5.09
CA GLY A 250 -15.14 12.54 6.50
C GLY A 250 -16.57 12.35 7.01
N PRO A 251 -16.87 11.28 7.76
CA PRO A 251 -18.24 10.99 8.20
C PRO A 251 -18.63 11.83 9.43
N ASP A 252 -19.95 11.97 9.65
CA ASP A 252 -20.51 12.72 10.79
C ASP A 252 -19.95 12.24 12.12
N ASN A 253 -19.82 10.92 12.29
CA ASN A 253 -19.33 10.33 13.54
C ASN A 253 -17.88 10.72 13.85
N MET A 254 -17.08 11.09 12.85
CA MET A 254 -15.73 11.62 13.06
C MET A 254 -15.79 13.11 13.43
N TYR A 255 -16.53 13.91 12.66
CA TYR A 255 -16.68 15.35 12.92
C TYR A 255 -17.48 15.69 14.19
N ASN A 256 -18.32 14.79 14.69
CA ASN A 256 -19.05 14.92 15.96
C ASN A 256 -18.16 14.71 17.20
N SER A 257 -16.90 14.33 17.00
CA SER A 257 -15.94 14.20 18.09
C SER A 257 -14.73 15.11 17.85
N ALA A 258 -14.13 15.57 18.94
CA ALA A 258 -12.87 16.29 18.88
C ALA A 258 -12.06 16.14 20.16
N ARG A 259 -10.78 16.49 20.06
CA ARG A 259 -9.96 16.85 21.22
C ARG A 259 -9.67 18.35 21.17
N LEU A 260 -9.74 18.97 22.34
CA LEU A 260 -9.63 20.41 22.53
C LEU A 260 -8.47 20.74 23.46
N ILE A 261 -7.95 21.95 23.34
CA ILE A 261 -7.22 22.62 24.42
C ILE A 261 -8.19 23.62 25.06
N LYS A 262 -8.33 23.57 26.38
CA LYS A 262 -9.20 24.48 27.13
C LYS A 262 -8.36 25.42 27.96
N SER A 263 -8.70 26.71 27.93
CA SER A 263 -8.06 27.68 28.81
C SER A 263 -8.40 27.40 30.27
N ASN A 264 -7.41 27.51 31.16
CA ASN A 264 -7.66 27.49 32.60
C ASN A 264 -7.70 28.93 33.12
N ASN A 265 -8.89 29.37 33.54
CA ASN A 265 -9.16 30.72 34.05
C ASN A 265 -8.73 31.81 33.04
N ASP A 266 -7.71 32.60 33.39
CA ASP A 266 -7.25 33.82 32.70
C ASP A 266 -6.05 33.57 31.76
N SER A 267 -5.51 32.35 31.71
CA SER A 267 -4.30 32.07 30.93
C SER A 267 -4.53 30.98 29.90
N VAL A 268 -4.19 31.30 28.66
CA VAL A 268 -4.05 30.34 27.56
C VAL A 268 -2.86 29.43 27.86
N PRO A 269 -3.05 28.10 27.99
CA PRO A 269 -1.96 27.18 28.26
C PRO A 269 -0.97 27.19 27.10
N ASN A 270 0.30 27.50 27.35
CA ASN A 270 1.36 27.40 26.34
C ASN A 270 1.80 25.94 26.14
N VAL A 271 0.84 25.08 25.76
CA VAL A 271 1.03 23.64 25.59
C VAL A 271 0.42 23.22 24.26
N ASN A 272 1.16 22.42 23.49
CA ASN A 272 0.65 21.80 22.28
C ASN A 272 0.15 20.38 22.60
N VAL A 273 -1.01 20.01 22.07
CA VAL A 273 -1.46 18.62 22.05
C VAL A 273 -0.88 17.98 20.80
N THR A 274 -0.11 16.91 20.98
CA THR A 274 0.69 16.28 19.92
C THR A 274 0.32 14.81 19.75
N TRP A 275 0.12 14.41 18.51
CA TRP A 275 -0.01 13.02 18.06
C TRP A 275 1.24 12.62 17.29
N GLU A 276 1.73 11.41 17.53
CA GLU A 276 2.88 10.81 16.86
C GLU A 276 2.47 9.50 16.17
N PHE A 277 2.85 9.38 14.89
CA PHE A 277 2.52 8.25 14.04
C PHE A 277 3.83 7.60 13.57
N PRO A 278 4.13 6.36 13.98
CA PRO A 278 5.28 5.63 13.47
C PRO A 278 5.20 5.48 11.95
N ILE A 279 6.25 5.84 11.22
CA ILE A 279 6.27 5.77 9.76
C ILE A 279 7.54 5.07 9.25
N ILE A 280 7.56 4.80 7.95
CA ILE A 280 8.70 4.20 7.26
C ILE A 280 9.41 5.31 6.50
N GLY A 281 10.69 5.53 6.82
CA GLY A 281 11.52 6.48 6.07
C GLY A 281 11.68 6.10 4.59
N GLY A 282 12.06 7.06 3.75
CA GLY A 282 12.21 6.86 2.30
C GLY A 282 10.97 7.26 1.48
N TYR A 283 9.93 7.79 2.12
CA TYR A 283 8.67 8.19 1.49
C TYR A 283 8.27 9.61 1.86
N LYS A 284 7.48 10.23 0.99
CA LYS A 284 6.66 11.40 1.34
C LYS A 284 5.31 10.92 1.88
N TYR A 285 4.70 11.73 2.73
CA TYR A 285 3.42 11.43 3.36
C TYR A 285 2.46 12.59 3.16
N LEU A 286 1.25 12.28 2.71
CA LEU A 286 0.09 13.17 2.78
C LEU A 286 -0.53 13.04 4.18
N VAL A 287 -0.66 14.17 4.87
CA VAL A 287 -1.31 14.31 6.16
C VAL A 287 -2.54 15.16 5.96
N ARG A 288 -3.72 14.55 6.10
CA ARG A 288 -4.99 15.26 6.08
C ARG A 288 -5.47 15.47 7.50
N LEU A 289 -5.72 16.73 7.85
CA LEU A 289 -6.26 17.12 9.14
C LEU A 289 -7.70 17.58 8.98
N HIS A 290 -8.59 17.02 9.80
CA HIS A 290 -10.01 17.29 9.78
C HIS A 290 -10.41 18.17 10.96
N PHE A 291 -11.12 19.25 10.66
CA PHE A 291 -11.57 20.27 11.60
C PHE A 291 -13.06 20.53 11.45
N CYS A 292 -13.74 20.73 12.57
CA CYS A 292 -15.13 21.15 12.61
C CYS A 292 -15.35 21.83 13.95
N ASP A 293 -15.66 23.13 13.95
CA ASP A 293 -15.91 23.86 15.19
C ASP A 293 -17.25 23.43 15.79
N ILE A 294 -17.17 22.46 16.69
CA ILE A 294 -18.27 21.92 17.48
C ILE A 294 -18.26 22.40 18.93
N ALA A 295 -17.30 23.27 19.28
CA ALA A 295 -17.02 23.69 20.66
C ALA A 295 -17.47 25.13 20.92
N SER A 296 -17.26 26.04 19.97
CA SER A 296 -17.58 27.46 20.14
C SER A 296 -19.08 27.72 20.25
N ILE A 297 -19.45 28.69 21.08
CA ILE A 297 -20.85 29.15 21.21
C ILE A 297 -21.27 30.12 20.10
N GLN A 298 -20.29 30.77 19.45
CA GLN A 298 -20.49 31.67 18.31
C GLN A 298 -19.22 31.70 17.44
N LEU A 299 -19.33 32.27 16.24
CA LEU A 299 -18.22 32.45 15.30
C LEU A 299 -17.14 33.39 15.86
N GLY A 300 -15.89 33.15 15.45
CA GLY A 300 -14.73 34.00 15.76
C GLY A 300 -14.23 33.88 17.20
N LEU A 301 -14.48 32.73 17.85
CA LEU A 301 -14.02 32.47 19.22
C LEU A 301 -12.91 31.42 19.34
N LEU A 302 -12.42 30.88 18.22
CA LEU A 302 -11.44 29.81 18.19
C LEU A 302 -10.35 30.11 17.17
N TYR A 303 -9.18 30.48 17.67
CA TYR A 303 -7.96 30.73 16.89
C TYR A 303 -6.84 29.86 17.43
N PHE A 304 -6.17 29.13 16.56
CA PHE A 304 -5.15 28.19 16.98
C PHE A 304 -4.11 27.94 15.90
N ASN A 305 -2.95 27.46 16.30
CA ASN A 305 -1.88 27.07 15.40
C ASN A 305 -1.91 25.56 15.18
N VAL A 306 -1.59 25.15 13.94
CA VAL A 306 -1.45 23.76 13.54
C VAL A 306 -0.01 23.52 13.12
N TYR A 307 0.58 22.44 13.61
CA TYR A 307 1.94 22.04 13.30
C TYR A 307 1.97 20.62 12.73
N VAL A 308 2.79 20.41 11.71
CA VAL A 308 3.07 19.07 11.15
C VAL A 308 4.58 18.92 11.07
N ASN A 309 5.14 17.87 11.68
CA ASN A 309 6.58 17.67 11.85
C ASN A 309 7.31 18.88 12.44
N GLY A 310 6.65 19.60 13.36
CA GLY A 310 7.17 20.81 13.99
C GLY A 310 7.13 22.07 13.12
N TYR A 311 6.79 21.96 11.83
CA TYR A 311 6.56 23.12 10.97
C TYR A 311 5.21 23.75 11.26
N LEU A 312 5.14 25.08 11.38
CA LEU A 312 3.89 25.83 11.49
C LEU A 312 3.14 25.72 10.16
N ALA A 313 2.14 24.85 10.12
CA ALA A 313 1.40 24.46 8.92
C ALA A 313 0.23 25.41 8.65
N LEU A 314 -0.49 25.80 9.71
CA LEU A 314 -1.53 26.85 9.68
C LEU A 314 -1.32 27.75 10.88
N GLN A 315 -1.22 29.04 10.61
CA GLN A 315 -1.09 30.07 11.63
C GLN A 315 -2.45 30.74 11.87
N ASP A 316 -2.77 30.99 13.16
CA ASP A 316 -3.96 31.75 13.58
C ASP A 316 -5.26 31.22 12.90
N LEU A 317 -5.40 29.90 12.80
CA LEU A 317 -6.49 29.24 12.09
C LEU A 317 -7.84 29.59 12.73
N ASP A 318 -8.69 30.28 11.97
CA ASP A 318 -10.10 30.54 12.30
C ASP A 318 -11.01 29.79 11.34
N LEU A 319 -11.67 28.74 11.84
CA LEU A 319 -12.63 27.96 11.07
C LEU A 319 -13.88 28.77 10.68
N SER A 320 -14.18 29.85 11.41
CA SER A 320 -15.35 30.71 11.15
C SER A 320 -15.17 31.50 9.86
N SER A 321 -13.97 32.06 9.64
CA SER A 321 -13.61 32.76 8.40
C SER A 321 -13.65 31.85 7.17
N ILE A 322 -13.35 30.55 7.34
CA ILE A 322 -13.30 29.58 6.25
C ILE A 322 -14.70 29.03 5.91
N THR A 323 -15.45 28.64 6.94
CA THR A 323 -16.70 27.88 6.77
C THR A 323 -17.96 28.73 6.87
N GLY A 324 -17.86 29.94 7.45
CA GLY A 324 -18.99 30.83 7.68
C GLY A 324 -20.06 30.31 8.65
N SER A 325 -19.88 29.13 9.27
CA SER A 325 -20.86 28.54 10.18
C SER A 325 -20.26 27.51 11.14
N LEU A 326 -20.75 27.48 12.37
CA LEU A 326 -20.40 26.43 13.34
C LEU A 326 -20.93 25.07 12.92
N ALA A 327 -20.24 24.02 13.38
CA ALA A 327 -20.46 22.62 13.02
C ALA A 327 -20.36 22.35 11.50
N SER A 328 -19.60 23.18 10.79
CA SER A 328 -19.26 22.96 9.38
C SER A 328 -17.84 22.41 9.25
N PRO A 329 -17.65 21.30 8.53
CA PRO A 329 -16.35 20.65 8.43
C PRO A 329 -15.44 21.30 7.39
N PHE A 330 -14.15 21.29 7.70
CA PHE A 330 -13.04 21.71 6.86
C PHE A 330 -11.91 20.67 6.98
N TYR A 331 -11.13 20.48 5.92
CA TYR A 331 -9.92 19.68 5.96
C TYR A 331 -8.77 20.41 5.29
N ALA A 332 -7.55 20.13 5.74
CA ALA A 332 -6.34 20.67 5.16
C ALA A 332 -5.32 19.54 4.92
N ASP A 333 -4.69 19.59 3.74
CA ASP A 333 -3.78 18.56 3.24
C ASP A 333 -2.34 19.07 3.19
N PHE A 334 -1.45 18.36 3.88
CA PHE A 334 -0.04 18.67 3.96
C PHE A 334 0.81 17.53 3.45
N ILE A 335 1.88 17.82 2.74
CA ILE A 335 2.89 16.84 2.36
C ILE A 335 4.14 17.09 3.18
N VAL A 336 4.70 16.02 3.75
CA VAL A 336 5.96 16.04 4.50
C VAL A 336 6.87 14.91 4.06
N ASP A 337 8.18 15.12 4.21
CA ASP A 337 9.16 14.05 4.02
C ASP A 337 9.23 13.16 5.27
N GLY A 338 9.22 11.85 5.07
CA GLY A 338 9.48 10.86 6.11
C GLY A 338 10.96 10.52 6.28
N ASN A 339 11.86 11.16 5.52
CA ASN A 339 13.29 10.85 5.58
C ASN A 339 13.92 11.39 6.86
N GLY A 340 14.63 10.53 7.59
CA GLY A 340 15.36 10.91 8.80
C GLY A 340 14.48 11.09 10.05
N ILE A 341 13.21 10.66 10.01
CA ILE A 341 12.31 10.66 11.16
C ILE A 341 11.69 9.27 11.35
N GLU A 342 11.50 8.88 12.61
CA GLU A 342 10.83 7.62 12.98
C GLU A 342 9.31 7.83 13.09
N ASN A 343 8.91 8.96 13.67
CA ASN A 343 7.52 9.34 13.89
C ASN A 343 7.18 10.62 13.13
N LEU A 344 6.06 10.60 12.42
CA LEU A 344 5.40 11.80 11.91
C LEU A 344 4.61 12.43 13.07
N SER A 345 4.79 13.72 13.31
CA SER A 345 4.07 14.43 14.38
C SER A 345 3.04 15.41 13.82
N VAL A 346 1.88 15.46 14.47
CA VAL A 346 0.82 16.45 14.26
C VAL A 346 0.59 17.12 15.61
N ALA A 347 0.52 18.44 15.65
CA ALA A 347 0.18 19.14 16.88
C ALA A 347 -0.77 20.30 16.63
N ILE A 348 -1.61 20.55 17.62
CA ILE A 348 -2.42 21.78 17.70
C ILE A 348 -2.04 22.51 18.98
N GLY A 349 -2.06 23.84 18.93
CA GLY A 349 -1.64 24.67 20.06
C GLY A 349 -2.24 26.06 19.99
N PRO A 350 -2.10 26.84 21.07
CA PRO A 350 -2.58 28.21 21.08
C PRO A 350 -1.89 29.09 20.03
N SER A 351 -2.55 30.18 19.71
CA SER A 351 -2.08 31.24 18.84
C SER A 351 -1.99 32.57 19.59
N ASN A 352 -1.32 33.56 19.01
CA ASN A 352 -1.29 34.90 19.60
C ASN A 352 -2.67 35.59 19.52
N SER A 353 -3.55 35.08 18.65
CA SER A 353 -4.94 35.52 18.50
C SER A 353 -5.92 34.73 19.39
N SER A 354 -5.43 33.76 20.18
CA SER A 354 -6.28 32.97 21.07
C SER A 354 -6.91 33.86 22.14
N ILE A 355 -8.20 33.64 22.38
CA ILE A 355 -9.01 34.46 23.28
C ILE A 355 -9.07 33.74 24.64
N PRO A 356 -8.65 34.39 25.75
CA PRO A 356 -8.81 33.81 27.08
C PRO A 356 -10.27 33.45 27.38
N TYR A 357 -10.49 32.49 28.28
CA TYR A 357 -11.81 32.00 28.72
C TYR A 357 -12.61 31.16 27.70
N VAL A 358 -12.03 30.80 26.55
CA VAL A 358 -12.68 29.95 25.55
C VAL A 358 -11.86 28.67 25.28
N TYR A 359 -11.89 28.18 24.05
CA TYR A 359 -11.13 27.02 23.57
C TYR A 359 -9.97 27.51 22.72
N ASP A 360 -8.82 26.86 22.87
CA ASP A 360 -7.55 27.34 22.31
C ASP A 360 -7.07 26.51 21.12
N ALA A 361 -7.66 25.34 20.87
CA ALA A 361 -7.40 24.51 19.70
C ALA A 361 -8.44 23.39 19.57
N ILE A 362 -8.68 22.90 18.35
CA ILE A 362 -9.54 21.75 18.07
C ILE A 362 -8.95 20.86 16.96
N LEU A 363 -9.15 19.54 17.07
CA LEU A 363 -8.92 18.59 15.99
C LEU A 363 -9.95 17.44 16.07
N ASN A 364 -10.53 17.06 14.92
CA ASN A 364 -11.60 16.06 14.84
C ASN A 364 -11.13 14.74 14.22
N GLY A 365 -10.14 14.78 13.31
CA GLY A 365 -9.64 13.60 12.64
C GLY A 365 -8.27 13.81 11.98
N VAL A 366 -7.55 12.70 11.76
CA VAL A 366 -6.26 12.67 11.06
C VAL A 366 -6.24 11.49 10.11
N GLU A 367 -5.89 11.72 8.85
CA GLU A 367 -5.48 10.66 7.93
C GLU A 367 -4.00 10.85 7.57
N VAL A 368 -3.25 9.75 7.54
CA VAL A 368 -1.87 9.73 7.06
C VAL A 368 -1.79 8.73 5.93
N MET A 369 -1.32 9.17 4.78
CA MET A 369 -1.23 8.38 3.55
C MET A 369 0.18 8.45 3.01
N LYS A 370 0.82 7.29 2.82
CA LYS A 370 2.15 7.19 2.23
C LYS A 370 2.03 7.36 0.71
N MET A 371 2.88 8.19 0.13
CA MET A 371 2.94 8.41 -1.31
C MET A 371 3.94 7.46 -1.97
N ASN A 372 3.71 7.06 -3.22
CA ASN A 372 4.67 6.25 -3.96
C ASN A 372 6.02 6.98 -4.11
N ASN A 373 7.10 6.22 -4.03
CA ASN A 373 8.45 6.73 -4.23
C ASN A 373 8.80 6.85 -5.74
N SER A 374 10.03 7.27 -6.03
CA SER A 374 10.55 7.41 -7.39
C SER A 374 10.60 6.10 -8.20
N HIS A 375 10.51 4.94 -7.55
CA HIS A 375 10.41 3.63 -8.19
C HIS A 375 8.96 3.21 -8.49
N ASN A 376 7.99 4.10 -8.24
CA ASN A 376 6.56 3.84 -8.30
C ASN A 376 6.15 2.68 -7.36
N SER A 377 6.66 2.72 -6.13
CA SER A 377 6.44 1.70 -5.09
C SER A 377 5.92 2.33 -3.82
N LEU A 378 5.08 1.60 -3.07
CA LEU A 378 4.61 1.90 -1.72
C LEU A 378 5.25 0.96 -0.67
N ASP A 379 6.04 -0.03 -1.11
CA ASP A 379 6.69 -1.01 -0.25
C ASP A 379 8.10 -1.39 -0.75
N GLY A 380 9.11 -0.76 -0.14
CA GLY A 380 10.52 -0.85 -0.54
C GLY A 380 10.88 -0.15 -1.86
N GLU A 381 12.15 -0.29 -2.25
CA GLU A 381 12.74 0.31 -3.46
C GLU A 381 12.71 -0.65 -4.65
N VAL A 382 11.52 -1.15 -4.98
CA VAL A 382 11.34 -2.16 -6.03
C VAL A 382 10.33 -1.67 -7.05
N CYS A 383 10.67 -1.69 -8.33
CA CYS A 383 9.75 -1.30 -9.41
C CYS A 383 9.07 -2.51 -10.08
N ALA A 384 7.95 -2.27 -10.75
CA ALA A 384 7.16 -3.31 -11.42
C ALA A 384 7.95 -4.13 -12.44
N GLY A 385 8.77 -3.47 -13.26
CA GLY A 385 9.57 -4.13 -14.30
C GLY A 385 10.56 -5.14 -13.70
N PHE A 386 11.17 -4.82 -12.57
CA PHE A 386 12.07 -5.73 -11.85
C PHE A 386 11.32 -6.96 -11.34
N VAL A 387 10.16 -6.77 -10.70
CA VAL A 387 9.33 -7.87 -10.17
C VAL A 387 8.93 -8.84 -11.27
N LEU A 388 8.40 -8.33 -12.40
CA LEU A 388 7.92 -9.16 -13.50
C LEU A 388 9.06 -9.86 -14.25
N LYS A 389 10.18 -9.16 -14.50
CA LYS A 389 11.35 -9.74 -15.20
C LYS A 389 12.03 -10.84 -14.39
N ASN A 390 12.17 -10.64 -13.07
CA ASN A 390 12.82 -11.62 -12.21
C ASN A 390 12.08 -12.94 -12.12
N TRP A 391 10.76 -12.95 -12.28
CA TRP A 391 10.03 -14.20 -12.42
C TRP A 391 10.32 -14.87 -13.77
N ALA A 392 10.24 -14.13 -14.88
CA ALA A 392 10.40 -14.65 -16.24
C ALA A 392 11.79 -15.25 -16.52
N SER A 393 12.87 -14.69 -15.96
CA SER A 393 14.26 -15.10 -16.22
C SER A 393 14.64 -16.51 -15.76
N GLY A 394 13.75 -17.23 -15.06
CA GLY A 394 14.02 -18.57 -14.56
C GLY A 394 14.19 -19.65 -15.64
N ASN A 395 13.63 -19.45 -16.83
CA ASN A 395 13.69 -20.45 -17.91
C ASN A 395 14.66 -20.08 -19.06
N GLU A 396 14.94 -18.80 -19.28
CA GLU A 396 15.80 -18.38 -20.42
C GLU A 396 17.30 -18.58 -20.14
N SER A 397 17.74 -18.40 -18.88
CA SER A 397 19.15 -18.59 -18.49
C SER A 397 19.63 -20.04 -18.66
N ILE A 398 18.73 -21.01 -18.41
CA ILE A 398 19.01 -22.43 -18.62
C ILE A 398 19.16 -22.72 -20.13
N LEU A 399 18.29 -22.15 -20.98
CA LEU A 399 18.38 -22.38 -22.43
C LEU A 399 19.70 -21.84 -23.02
N LEU A 400 20.10 -20.64 -22.62
CA LEU A 400 21.36 -20.01 -23.05
C LEU A 400 22.60 -20.77 -22.57
N THR A 401 22.59 -21.27 -21.31
CA THR A 401 23.69 -22.09 -20.79
C THR A 401 23.78 -23.45 -21.49
N PHE A 402 22.65 -24.08 -21.81
CA PHE A 402 22.62 -25.32 -22.60
C PHE A 402 23.12 -25.10 -24.04
N ILE A 403 22.72 -24.00 -24.69
CA ILE A 403 23.20 -23.65 -26.05
C ILE A 403 24.72 -23.42 -26.03
N ALA A 404 25.23 -22.67 -25.05
CA ALA A 404 26.67 -22.44 -24.90
C ALA A 404 27.44 -23.76 -24.65
N ALA A 405 26.92 -24.66 -23.80
CA ALA A 405 27.52 -25.96 -23.54
C ALA A 405 27.56 -26.84 -24.80
N ILE A 406 26.50 -26.84 -25.61
CA ILE A 406 26.46 -27.57 -26.90
C ILE A 406 27.49 -26.99 -27.87
N CYS A 407 27.60 -25.66 -27.98
CA CYS A 407 28.61 -25.02 -28.83
C CYS A 407 30.04 -25.40 -28.41
N ILE A 408 30.33 -25.43 -27.11
CA ILE A 408 31.63 -25.85 -26.58
C ILE A 408 31.90 -27.32 -26.92
N LEU A 409 30.95 -28.23 -26.69
CA LEU A 409 31.10 -29.65 -27.01
C LEU A 409 31.34 -29.89 -28.50
N LEU A 410 30.62 -29.17 -29.38
CA LEU A 410 30.83 -29.25 -30.83
C LEU A 410 32.22 -28.75 -31.24
N SER A 411 32.70 -27.66 -30.64
CA SER A 411 34.04 -27.15 -30.90
C SER A 411 35.14 -28.14 -30.47
N ILE A 412 34.99 -28.77 -29.30
CA ILE A 412 35.91 -29.82 -28.82
C ILE A 412 35.88 -31.03 -29.76
N PHE A 413 34.69 -31.46 -30.18
CA PHE A 413 34.54 -32.58 -31.10
C PHE A 413 35.24 -32.32 -32.45
N ILE A 414 35.12 -31.11 -32.99
CA ILE A 414 35.80 -30.72 -34.23
C ILE A 414 37.33 -30.75 -34.04
N VAL A 415 37.85 -30.24 -32.91
CA VAL A 415 39.28 -30.25 -32.62
C VAL A 415 39.83 -31.67 -32.47
N VAL A 416 39.11 -32.55 -31.76
CA VAL A 416 39.50 -33.96 -31.60
C VAL A 416 39.46 -34.70 -32.93
N ARG A 417 38.40 -34.49 -33.75
CA ARG A 417 38.32 -35.03 -35.11
C ARG A 417 39.50 -34.59 -35.98
N ARG A 418 39.86 -33.30 -35.95
CA ARG A 418 41.03 -32.77 -36.67
C ARG A 418 42.33 -33.43 -36.20
N LYS A 419 42.57 -33.53 -34.89
CA LYS A 419 43.75 -34.21 -34.33
C LYS A 419 43.85 -35.69 -34.74
N ILE A 420 42.73 -36.41 -34.80
CA ILE A 420 42.71 -37.82 -35.23
C ILE A 420 42.95 -37.98 -36.74
N ILE A 421 42.50 -37.02 -37.55
CA ILE A 421 42.77 -37.01 -39.00
C ILE A 421 44.25 -36.67 -39.25
N ASP A 422 44.80 -35.70 -38.53
CA ASP A 422 46.22 -35.32 -38.64
C ASP A 422 47.15 -36.47 -38.18
N SER A 423 46.77 -37.23 -37.16
CA SER A 423 47.56 -38.39 -36.72
C SER A 423 47.51 -39.58 -37.68
N ARG A 424 46.49 -39.68 -38.53
CA ARG A 424 46.39 -40.70 -39.60
C ARG A 424 47.24 -40.39 -40.83
N ASN A 425 47.67 -39.14 -41.01
CA ASN A 425 48.49 -38.72 -42.15
C ASN A 425 50.00 -38.73 -41.85
N TYR A 426 50.43 -39.26 -40.70
CA TYR A 426 51.85 -39.37 -40.34
C TYR A 426 52.45 -40.65 -40.94
N VAL A 427 53.08 -40.54 -42.11
CA VAL A 427 53.91 -41.60 -42.71
C VAL A 427 55.35 -41.46 -42.19
N PRO A 428 55.94 -42.46 -41.51
CA PRO A 428 57.34 -42.40 -41.11
C PRO A 428 58.23 -42.73 -42.33
N TRP A 429 59.10 -41.79 -42.71
CA TRP A 429 60.20 -42.06 -43.63
C TRP A 429 61.22 -43.00 -42.97
N SER A 430 61.41 -44.18 -43.55
CA SER A 430 62.49 -45.11 -43.21
C SER A 430 63.79 -44.71 -43.93
N ARG A 431 64.93 -44.77 -43.23
CA ARG A 431 66.26 -44.60 -43.82
C ARG A 431 66.69 -45.92 -44.49
N LEU A 432 67.19 -45.81 -45.72
CA LEU A 432 67.76 -46.91 -46.51
C LEU A 432 69.06 -47.44 -45.89
N PRO A 433 69.34 -48.76 -45.98
CA PRO A 433 70.63 -49.33 -45.58
C PRO A 433 71.63 -49.22 -46.73
N MET A 434 72.90 -48.96 -46.40
CA MET A 434 74.01 -49.05 -47.35
C MET A 434 75.13 -49.91 -46.75
N ASN A 435 75.48 -50.98 -47.46
CA ASN A 435 76.51 -51.98 -47.15
C ASN A 435 77.93 -51.42 -47.19
N ALA A 436 78.84 -52.05 -46.43
CA ALA A 436 80.20 -52.52 -46.81
C ALA A 436 80.95 -52.90 -45.51
N SER A 437 81.12 -54.19 -45.21
CA SER A 437 82.29 -55.05 -45.47
C SER A 437 83.40 -54.94 -44.41
N GLU A 438 83.69 -56.09 -43.77
CA GLU A 438 85.01 -56.67 -43.40
C GLU A 438 86.18 -55.68 -43.17
N ASP A 439 87.00 -55.80 -42.12
CA ASP A 439 87.69 -57.02 -41.74
C ASP A 439 88.51 -56.82 -40.45
N ASN A 440 88.72 -57.93 -39.75
CA ASN A 440 89.92 -58.37 -39.02
C ASN A 440 90.53 -57.65 -37.79
N GLU A 441 90.56 -58.47 -36.73
CA GLU A 441 91.74 -58.93 -35.98
C GLU A 441 92.42 -58.09 -34.88
N ILE A 442 92.30 -58.65 -33.66
CA ILE A 442 93.40 -59.20 -32.80
C ILE A 442 94.11 -58.30 -31.76
N LYS A 443 94.11 -58.87 -30.53
CA LYS A 443 95.02 -58.77 -29.37
C LYS A 443 95.16 -57.39 -28.71
N THR A 444 95.19 -57.30 -27.38
CA THR A 444 95.59 -58.26 -26.34
C THR A 444 94.83 -57.96 -25.06
#